data_AF-A0A1Z8ZRK2-F1
#
_entry.id   AF-A0A1Z8ZRK2-F1
#
_cell.length_a   1.000
_cell.length_b   1.000
_cell.length_c   1.000
_cell.angle_alpha   90.00
_cell.angle_beta   90.00
_cell.angle_gamma   90.00
#
_symmetry.space_group_name_H-M   'P 1'
#
loop_
_entity.id
_entity.type
_entity.pdbx_description
1 polymer ?
#
loop_
_entity_poly.entity_id
_entity_poly.type
_entity_poly.pdbx_seq_one_letter_code
_entity_poly.pdbx_strand_id
1 'polypeptide(L)'
;MTTQEIQQYIDAAIGANFEGLTSESGEMMTSEGGDGRFMGRVIATRYGGLPVGRDLFLAIGETDLKVQIVKLGRSECLSPGEGDLDALLLKELGIEVEG
;
A
#
# COMPACT_ATOMS: atom_id res chain seq x y z
N MET A 1 11.28 -2.52 6.31
CA MET A 1 10.42 -1.47 6.89
C MET A 1 9.28 -2.14 7.64
N THR A 2 8.77 -1.53 8.70
CA THR A 2 7.56 -1.97 9.41
C THR A 2 6.31 -1.61 8.63
N THR A 3 5.19 -2.27 8.94
CA THR A 3 3.90 -1.98 8.32
C THR A 3 3.45 -0.51 8.49
N GLN A 4 3.71 0.12 9.64
CA GLN A 4 3.38 1.53 9.88
C GLN A 4 4.29 2.48 9.08
N GLU A 5 5.59 2.21 9.01
CA GLU A 5 6.52 3.01 8.20
C GLU A 5 6.14 2.99 6.72
N ILE A 6 5.78 1.82 6.20
CA ILE A 6 5.31 1.67 4.81
C ILE A 6 4.03 2.48 4.59
N GLN A 7 3.06 2.37 5.51
CA GLN A 7 1.79 3.10 5.39
C GLN A 7 2.05 4.61 5.36
N GLN A 8 2.84 5.12 6.31
CA GLN A 8 3.18 6.54 6.40
C GLN A 8 3.91 7.04 5.15
N TYR A 9 4.83 6.22 4.60
CA TYR A 9 5.56 6.55 3.39
C TYR A 9 4.62 6.73 2.18
N ILE A 10 3.73 5.76 1.95
CA ILE A 10 2.78 5.79 0.85
C ILE A 10 1.75 6.92 1.05
N ASP A 11 1.23 7.09 2.27
CA ASP A 11 0.29 8.16 2.61
C ASP A 11 0.91 9.54 2.35
N ALA A 12 2.16 9.75 2.75
CA ALA A 12 2.86 11.01 2.53
C ALA A 12 3.08 11.29 1.03
N ALA A 13 3.51 10.29 0.27
CA ALA A 13 3.75 10.44 -1.16
C ALA A 13 2.45 10.76 -1.93
N ILE A 14 1.37 10.04 -1.64
CA ILE A 14 0.05 10.27 -2.25
C ILE A 14 -0.48 11.66 -1.83
N GLY A 15 -0.36 11.99 -0.53
CA GLY A 15 -0.80 13.27 0.04
C GLY A 15 -0.08 14.50 -0.50
N ALA A 16 1.20 14.36 -0.88
CA ALA A 16 1.97 15.43 -1.47
C ALA A 16 1.65 15.68 -2.95
N ASN A 17 1.12 14.67 -3.66
CA ASN A 17 0.92 14.71 -5.12
C ASN A 17 -0.52 14.94 -5.55
N PHE A 18 -1.49 14.71 -4.66
CA PHE A 18 -2.91 14.88 -4.98
C PHE A 18 -3.59 15.78 -3.95
N GLU A 19 -4.41 16.72 -4.42
CA GLU A 19 -5.25 17.55 -3.55
C GLU A 19 -6.67 16.98 -3.45
N GLY A 20 -7.30 17.12 -2.29
CA GLY A 20 -8.71 16.73 -2.10
C GLY A 20 -8.98 15.22 -2.06
N LEU A 21 -7.94 14.39 -1.91
CA LEU A 21 -8.11 12.95 -1.72
C LEU A 21 -8.79 12.63 -0.38
N THR A 22 -9.42 11.48 -0.33
CA THR A 22 -9.95 10.89 0.90
C THR A 22 -9.19 9.60 1.19
N SER A 23 -8.83 9.35 2.44
CA SER A 23 -8.23 8.09 2.86
C SER A 23 -9.04 7.47 3.98
N GLU A 24 -9.33 6.17 3.86
CA GLU A 24 -9.98 5.38 4.88
C GLU A 24 -9.13 4.14 5.16
N SER A 25 -8.58 4.06 6.36
CA SER A 25 -7.71 2.98 6.81
C SER A 25 -8.43 2.09 7.80
N GLY A 26 -8.31 0.79 7.62
CA GLY A 26 -8.84 -0.23 8.52
C GLY A 26 -7.84 -1.34 8.75
N GLU A 27 -7.99 -2.05 9.85
CA GLU A 27 -7.22 -3.24 10.15
C GLU A 27 -8.11 -4.47 10.08
N MET A 28 -7.63 -5.51 9.41
CA MET A 28 -8.32 -6.78 9.33
C MET A 28 -7.40 -7.92 9.74
N MET A 29 -8.00 -8.97 10.32
CA MET A 29 -7.32 -10.23 10.58
C MET A 29 -7.65 -11.19 9.45
N THR A 30 -6.65 -11.58 8.66
CA THR A 30 -6.81 -12.60 7.62
C THR A 30 -6.49 -13.97 8.22
N SER A 31 -7.42 -14.90 8.04
CA SER A 31 -7.19 -16.32 8.32
C SER A 31 -6.65 -17.02 7.06
N GLU A 32 -6.26 -18.29 7.22
CA GLU A 32 -5.79 -19.20 6.15
C GLU A 32 -6.68 -19.27 4.89
N GLY A 33 -7.90 -18.71 4.92
CA GLY A 33 -8.86 -18.71 3.80
C GLY A 33 -9.01 -17.40 3.00
N GLY A 34 -8.16 -16.38 3.20
CA GLY A 34 -8.18 -15.11 2.44
C GLY A 34 -7.59 -15.20 1.01
N ASP A 35 -7.03 -14.10 0.45
CA ASP A 35 -6.29 -14.03 -0.84
C ASP A 35 -5.04 -14.95 -0.90
N GLY A 36 -4.89 -15.89 0.06
CA GLY A 36 -3.82 -16.86 0.23
C GLY A 36 -2.46 -16.27 0.61
N ARG A 37 -2.25 -14.98 0.33
CA ARG A 37 -0.94 -14.30 0.45
C ARG A 37 -0.74 -13.52 1.74
N PHE A 38 -1.83 -13.06 2.36
CA PHE A 38 -1.76 -12.32 3.61
C PHE A 38 -2.17 -13.20 4.78
N MET A 39 -1.37 -13.20 5.85
CA MET A 39 -1.55 -13.99 7.05
C MET A 39 -1.51 -13.10 8.29
N GLY A 40 -2.55 -13.18 9.11
CA GLY A 40 -2.63 -12.43 10.36
C GLY A 40 -3.11 -10.99 10.13
N ARG A 41 -2.41 -10.02 10.72
CA ARG A 41 -2.84 -8.62 10.70
C ARG A 41 -2.49 -7.97 9.36
N VAL A 42 -3.50 -7.38 8.71
CA VAL A 42 -3.34 -6.59 7.48
C VAL A 42 -3.91 -5.20 7.72
N ILE A 43 -3.13 -4.18 7.38
CA ILE A 43 -3.62 -2.81 7.25
C ILE A 43 -4.10 -2.62 5.82
N ALA A 44 -5.35 -2.20 5.65
CA ALA A 44 -5.93 -1.89 4.36
C ALA A 44 -6.34 -0.42 4.33
N THR A 45 -5.90 0.32 3.31
CA THR A 45 -6.26 1.73 3.10
C THR A 45 -6.92 1.89 1.74
N ARG A 46 -8.05 2.59 1.70
CA ARG A 46 -8.69 3.04 0.45
C ARG A 46 -8.39 4.51 0.25
N TYR A 47 -7.82 4.86 -0.91
CA TYR A 47 -7.65 6.23 -1.38
C TYR A 47 -8.68 6.55 -2.45
N GLY A 48 -9.57 7.50 -2.17
CA GLY A 48 -10.57 8.01 -3.10
C GLY A 48 -10.24 9.42 -3.57
N GLY A 49 -10.86 9.85 -4.67
CA GLY A 49 -10.65 11.18 -5.24
C GLY A 49 -9.38 11.31 -6.09
N LEU A 50 -8.74 10.20 -6.46
CA LEU A 50 -7.57 10.20 -7.32
C LEU A 50 -7.91 10.51 -8.79
N PRO A 51 -7.03 11.21 -9.53
CA PRO A 51 -7.26 11.59 -10.93
C PRO A 51 -7.33 10.39 -11.88
N VAL A 52 -6.91 9.20 -11.44
CA VAL A 52 -7.03 7.93 -12.18
C VAL A 52 -8.49 7.44 -12.30
N GLY A 53 -9.46 8.16 -11.73
CA GLY A 53 -10.89 7.91 -11.91
C GLY A 53 -11.44 6.68 -11.19
N ARG A 54 -10.63 6.05 -10.32
CA ARG A 54 -11.01 4.91 -9.49
C ARG A 54 -10.31 5.01 -8.15
N ASP A 55 -10.90 4.37 -7.14
CA ASP A 55 -10.23 4.24 -5.85
C ASP A 55 -9.01 3.32 -5.97
N LEU A 56 -7.98 3.68 -5.23
CA LEU A 56 -6.77 2.89 -5.07
C LEU A 56 -6.81 2.21 -3.71
N PHE A 57 -6.45 0.93 -3.67
CA PHE A 57 -6.41 0.16 -2.44
C PHE A 57 -4.97 -0.21 -2.11
N LEU A 58 -4.57 0.06 -0.89
CA LEU A 58 -3.33 -0.38 -0.29
C LEU A 58 -3.63 -1.50 0.70
N ALA A 59 -2.88 -2.58 0.65
CA ALA A 59 -2.86 -3.63 1.66
C ALA A 59 -1.42 -3.91 2.07
N ILE A 60 -1.16 -3.85 3.39
CA ILE A 60 0.15 -4.10 3.98
C ILE A 60 -0.01 -5.19 5.03
N GLY A 61 0.75 -6.26 4.92
CA GLY A 61 0.75 -7.33 5.89
C GLY A 61 1.89 -8.30 5.67
N GLU A 62 1.83 -9.46 6.31
CA GLU A 62 2.84 -10.50 6.19
C GLU A 62 2.28 -11.70 5.43
N THR A 63 3.16 -12.44 4.78
CA THR A 63 2.89 -13.79 4.28
C THR A 63 2.98 -14.82 5.40
N ASP A 64 2.55 -16.05 5.12
CA ASP A 64 2.78 -17.23 5.96
C ASP A 64 4.27 -17.44 6.29
N LEU A 65 5.15 -17.13 5.34
CA LEU A 65 6.61 -17.18 5.47
C LEU A 65 7.21 -15.98 6.22
N LYS A 66 6.38 -15.15 6.86
CA LYS A 66 6.82 -13.95 7.60
C LYS A 66 7.55 -12.91 6.74
N VAL A 67 7.25 -12.90 5.44
CA VAL A 67 7.72 -11.87 4.51
C VAL A 67 6.71 -10.74 4.46
N GLN A 68 7.15 -9.50 4.70
CA GLN A 68 6.32 -8.30 4.52
C GLN A 68 5.90 -8.17 3.05
N ILE A 69 4.61 -8.01 2.79
CA ILE A 69 4.04 -7.81 1.46
C ILE A 69 3.23 -6.51 1.46
N VAL A 70 3.37 -5.76 0.37
CA VAL A 70 2.63 -4.54 0.09
C VAL A 70 1.95 -4.70 -1.25
N LYS A 71 0.65 -4.43 -1.30
CA LYS A 71 -0.15 -4.42 -2.52
C LYS A 71 -0.78 -3.05 -2.67
N LEU A 72 -0.44 -2.35 -3.74
CA LEU A 72 -0.99 -1.04 -4.09
C LEU A 72 -1.69 -1.17 -5.45
N GLY A 73 -3.01 -1.00 -5.47
CA GLY A 73 -3.80 -1.17 -6.68
C GLY A 73 -3.63 -2.55 -7.30
N ARG A 74 -2.97 -2.61 -8.46
CA ARG A 74 -2.65 -3.86 -9.18
C ARG A 74 -1.21 -4.34 -9.00
N SER A 75 -0.36 -3.54 -8.36
CA SER A 75 1.04 -3.88 -8.15
C SER A 75 1.27 -4.36 -6.72
N GLU A 76 2.31 -5.17 -6.57
CA GLU A 76 2.70 -5.72 -5.29
C GLU A 76 4.23 -5.78 -5.18
N CYS A 77 4.73 -5.72 -3.95
CA CYS A 77 6.13 -5.86 -3.61
C CYS A 77 6.30 -6.73 -2.36
N LEU A 78 7.35 -7.57 -2.37
CA LEU A 78 7.76 -8.41 -1.25
C LEU A 78 9.02 -7.82 -0.62
N SER A 79 9.08 -7.78 0.72
CA SER A 79 10.17 -7.21 1.50
C SER A 79 10.56 -5.79 1.06
N PRO A 80 9.61 -4.84 0.99
CA PRO A 80 9.87 -3.53 0.41
C PRO A 80 10.92 -2.73 1.20
N GLY A 81 11.86 -2.14 0.46
CA GLY A 81 12.59 -0.94 0.85
C GLY A 81 11.99 0.32 0.21
N GLU A 82 12.53 1.49 0.53
CA GLU A 82 12.04 2.79 0.01
C GLU A 82 11.99 2.82 -1.53
N GLY A 83 13.09 2.44 -2.21
CA GLY A 83 13.12 2.42 -3.68
C GLY A 83 12.11 1.45 -4.32
N ASP A 84 11.70 0.40 -3.61
CA ASP A 84 10.63 -0.48 -4.09
C ASP A 84 9.25 0.18 -3.95
N LEU A 85 9.04 0.95 -2.88
CA LEU A 85 7.83 1.74 -2.69
C LEU A 85 7.73 2.86 -3.73
N ASP A 86 8.85 3.50 -4.07
CA ASP A 86 8.93 4.50 -5.14
C ASP A 86 8.55 3.89 -6.48
N ALA A 87 9.09 2.72 -6.81
CA ALA A 87 8.73 2.02 -8.03
C ALA A 87 7.23 1.63 -8.06
N LEU A 88 6.65 1.26 -6.91
CA LEU A 88 5.20 1.00 -6.80
C LEU A 88 4.37 2.26 -7.05
N LEU A 89 4.73 3.36 -6.40
CA LEU A 89 4.04 4.66 -6.52
C LEU A 89 4.12 5.19 -7.95
N LEU A 90 5.30 5.12 -8.57
CA LEU A 90 5.49 5.49 -9.98
C LEU A 90 4.62 4.64 -10.90
N LYS A 91 4.58 3.33 -10.69
CA LYS A 91 3.85 2.42 -11.58
C LYS A 91 2.33 2.56 -11.48
N GLU A 92 1.79 2.72 -10.28
CA GLU A 92 0.33 2.77 -10.08
C GLU A 92 -0.25 4.18 -10.19
N LEU A 93 0.54 5.21 -9.84
CA LEU A 93 0.07 6.59 -9.71
C LEU A 93 0.87 7.59 -10.54
N GLY A 94 2.01 7.19 -11.13
CA GLY A 94 2.89 8.11 -11.84
C GLY A 94 3.64 9.07 -10.92
N ILE A 95 3.74 8.75 -9.63
CA ILE A 95 4.47 9.58 -8.65
C ILE A 95 5.95 9.24 -8.72
N GLU A 96 6.78 10.22 -9.08
CA GLU A 96 8.22 10.17 -8.91
C GLU A 96 8.58 10.77 -7.55
N VAL A 97 9.16 9.97 -6.66
CA VAL A 97 9.68 10.44 -5.38
C VAL A 97 11.17 10.72 -5.58
N GLU A 98 11.56 11.99 -5.57
CA GLU A 98 12.97 12.36 -5.56
C GLU A 98 13.53 12.14 -4.15
N GLY A 99 14.38 11.12 -3.99
CA GLY A 99 15.11 10.80 -2.76
C GLY A 99 16.34 11.66 -2.53
#